data_AF-A0A2V8C825-F1
#
_entry.id   AF-A0A2V8C825-F1
#
_cell.length_a   1.000
_cell.length_b   1.000
_cell.length_c   1.000
_cell.angle_alpha   90.00
_cell.angle_beta   90.00
_cell.angle_gamma   90.00
#
_symmetry.space_group_name_H-M   'P 1'
#
loop_
_entity.id
_entity.type
_entity.pdbx_description
1 polymer ?
#
loop_
_entity_poly.entity_id
_entity_poly.type
_entity_poly.pdbx_seq_one_letter_code
_entity_poly.pdbx_strand_id
1 'polypeptide(L)'
;MTGVAGADLGRPAGDGTGVVPHLEPTATRRGQTGVVSRIEDAFASLALLVMVLLPLSEIVSRRAFGRGIPGSGPIVQHLTLWVGFLGAAIAAREGKLLALATGTFIPPGIGRRAADILAAAFGACAAVVLAWGGGQMAMIEREAGTTIGADIPAWVAQLVLPVAFALIAGRLVWRAGTETPALSNRDHPVSRRAMWTDRALATLGIVAGLAFIWPPSLLEGQRLWPGFVVIVAAAIAGTPLFAILGGTAAFLFMREGVTPATILIETYSLSVSPTLPAIPLFTLAGFLLAEGHASERLLRVFRAFFGWIPGGTAVVCAVLCSFFTVFTGGSGVTILALGGVLFPALLRDGYR
;
A
#
# COMPACT_ATOMS: atom_id res chain seq x y z
N MET A 1 -10.14 -45.75 -50.45
CA MET A 1 -10.51 -46.10 -49.06
C MET A 1 -9.23 -46.43 -48.30
N THR A 2 -8.98 -45.68 -47.21
CA THR A 2 -7.99 -45.88 -46.11
C THR A 2 -6.52 -46.05 -46.51
N GLY A 3 -5.55 -45.15 -46.26
CA GLY A 3 -5.46 -44.03 -45.33
C GLY A 3 -4.68 -44.41 -44.07
N VAL A 4 -3.42 -43.94 -43.96
CA VAL A 4 -2.86 -43.10 -42.87
C VAL A 4 -1.33 -43.15 -42.94
N ALA A 5 -0.75 -41.95 -43.02
CA ALA A 5 0.68 -41.66 -43.09
C ALA A 5 1.37 -41.89 -41.74
N GLY A 6 2.52 -42.58 -41.76
CA GLY A 6 3.45 -42.63 -40.63
C GLY A 6 4.30 -41.36 -40.62
N ALA A 7 4.04 -40.48 -39.66
CA ALA A 7 4.90 -39.35 -39.36
C ALA A 7 5.92 -39.75 -38.29
N ASP A 8 7.17 -39.51 -38.64
CA ASP A 8 8.42 -39.71 -37.91
C ASP A 8 8.39 -39.00 -36.54
N LEU A 9 8.34 -39.75 -35.45
CA LEU A 9 8.47 -39.23 -34.09
C LEU A 9 9.95 -39.14 -33.71
N GLY A 10 10.54 -37.98 -34.00
CA GLY A 10 11.89 -37.61 -33.60
C GLY A 10 12.09 -37.74 -32.08
N ARG A 11 13.19 -38.40 -31.72
CA ARG A 11 13.74 -38.50 -30.36
C ARG A 11 13.96 -37.11 -29.73
N PRO A 12 13.64 -36.87 -28.46
CA PRO A 12 14.19 -35.74 -27.73
C PRO A 12 15.58 -36.13 -27.21
N ALA A 13 16.62 -35.69 -27.91
CA ALA A 13 17.96 -35.53 -27.35
C ALA A 13 18.10 -34.07 -26.89
N GLY A 14 18.19 -33.85 -25.59
CA GLY A 14 18.32 -32.52 -25.01
C GLY A 14 18.50 -32.62 -23.51
N ASP A 15 19.76 -32.58 -23.08
CA ASP A 15 20.26 -32.55 -21.72
C ASP A 15 19.44 -31.59 -20.81
N GLY A 16 18.88 -32.16 -19.74
CA GLY A 16 17.95 -31.53 -18.83
C GLY A 16 18.60 -30.63 -17.77
N THR A 17 19.76 -30.05 -18.04
CA THR A 17 20.29 -28.94 -17.23
C THR A 17 19.56 -27.64 -17.57
N GLY A 18 18.24 -27.63 -17.34
CA GLY A 18 17.44 -26.42 -17.27
C GLY A 18 17.84 -25.68 -16.01
N VAL A 19 18.93 -24.91 -16.09
CA VAL A 19 19.24 -23.86 -15.12
C VAL A 19 18.01 -22.98 -15.06
N VAL A 20 17.20 -23.17 -14.01
CA VAL A 20 16.13 -22.23 -13.67
C VAL A 20 16.81 -20.87 -13.65
N PRO A 21 16.39 -19.89 -14.48
CA PRO A 21 17.01 -18.59 -14.47
C PRO A 21 16.98 -18.13 -13.01
N HIS A 22 18.16 -17.89 -12.44
CA HIS A 22 18.25 -17.18 -11.19
C HIS A 22 17.41 -15.94 -11.40
N LEU A 23 16.29 -15.84 -10.66
CA LEU A 23 15.63 -14.57 -10.46
C LEU A 23 16.71 -13.73 -9.78
N GLU A 24 17.51 -13.04 -10.58
CA GLU A 24 18.35 -11.97 -10.09
C GLU A 24 17.43 -11.14 -9.22
N PRO A 25 17.79 -10.86 -7.95
CA PRO A 25 17.07 -9.88 -7.18
C PRO A 25 17.02 -8.67 -8.10
N THR A 26 15.82 -8.31 -8.56
CA THR A 26 15.63 -7.16 -9.45
C THR A 26 16.39 -6.06 -8.77
N ALA A 27 17.55 -5.70 -9.35
CA ALA A 27 18.46 -4.76 -8.74
C ALA A 27 17.58 -3.55 -8.46
N THR A 28 17.26 -3.34 -7.18
CA THR A 28 16.43 -2.23 -6.78
C THR A 28 17.24 -1.07 -7.26
N ARG A 29 16.80 -0.45 -8.37
CA ARG A 29 17.43 0.74 -8.89
C ARG A 29 17.41 1.67 -7.70
N ARG A 30 18.55 1.80 -7.01
CA ARG A 30 18.84 2.86 -6.06
C ARG A 30 18.90 4.12 -6.91
N GLY A 31 17.75 4.50 -7.45
CA GLY A 31 17.51 5.81 -8.03
C GLY A 31 17.87 6.78 -6.92
N GLN A 32 18.78 7.68 -7.23
CA GLN A 32 19.33 8.67 -6.30
C GLN A 32 18.21 9.25 -5.44
N THR A 33 18.08 8.75 -4.21
CA THR A 33 17.03 9.20 -3.29
C THR A 33 17.44 10.58 -2.81
N GLY A 34 16.64 11.58 -3.19
CA GLY A 34 16.78 12.94 -2.68
C GLY A 34 16.73 12.94 -1.14
N VAL A 35 17.32 13.97 -0.52
CA VAL A 35 17.42 14.08 0.95
C VAL A 35 16.07 13.87 1.65
N VAL A 36 14.99 14.40 1.08
CA VAL A 36 13.61 14.26 1.59
C VAL A 36 13.16 12.79 1.65
N SER A 37 13.41 12.01 0.60
CA SER A 37 13.01 10.59 0.58
C SER A 37 13.73 9.75 1.64
N ARG A 38 15.00 10.04 1.91
CA ARG A 38 15.75 9.34 2.97
C ARG A 38 15.19 9.67 4.35
N ILE A 39 14.80 10.92 4.58
CA ILE A 39 14.21 11.36 5.83
C ILE A 39 12.90 10.61 6.07
N GLU A 40 12.03 10.53 5.07
CA GLU A 40 10.76 9.79 5.17
C GLU A 40 10.96 8.30 5.45
N ASP A 41 11.83 7.66 4.68
CA ASP A 41 12.12 6.23 4.85
C ASP A 41 12.72 5.97 6.23
N ALA A 42 13.57 6.89 6.73
CA ALA A 42 14.13 6.82 8.09
C ALA A 42 13.05 7.00 9.16
N PHE A 43 12.11 7.94 8.99
CA PHE A 43 11.00 8.13 9.94
C PHE A 43 10.07 6.91 9.99
N ALA A 44 9.69 6.35 8.84
CA ALA A 44 8.87 5.14 8.79
C ALA A 44 9.59 3.94 9.41
N SER A 45 10.88 3.77 9.11
CA SER A 45 11.70 2.70 9.68
C SER A 45 11.90 2.86 11.19
N LEU A 46 12.11 4.09 11.67
CA LEU A 46 12.23 4.39 13.09
C LEU A 46 10.92 4.11 13.82
N ALA A 47 9.78 4.52 13.26
CA ALA A 47 8.47 4.23 13.84
C ALA A 47 8.24 2.73 13.98
N LEU A 48 8.57 1.95 12.94
CA LEU A 48 8.46 0.49 12.94
C LEU A 48 9.46 -0.16 13.93
N LEU A 49 10.67 0.36 14.05
CA LEU A 49 11.65 -0.10 15.03
C LEU A 49 11.15 0.13 16.47
N VAL A 50 10.66 1.32 16.78
CA VAL A 50 10.10 1.64 18.11
C VAL A 50 8.88 0.77 18.39
N MET A 51 8.05 0.52 17.38
CA MET A 51 6.86 -0.34 17.48
C MET A 51 7.19 -1.77 17.90
N VAL A 52 8.40 -2.25 17.57
CA VAL A 52 8.90 -3.57 17.98
C VAL A 52 9.62 -3.52 19.34
N LEU A 53 10.51 -2.55 19.51
CA LEU A 53 11.35 -2.45 20.71
C LEU A 53 10.55 -2.08 21.95
N LEU A 54 9.51 -1.26 21.82
CA LEU A 54 8.72 -0.80 22.97
C LEU A 54 7.96 -1.97 23.64
N PRO A 55 7.18 -2.81 22.95
CA PRO A 55 6.58 -4.00 23.56
C PRO A 55 7.62 -4.99 24.12
N LEU A 56 8.73 -5.22 23.41
CA LEU A 56 9.77 -6.15 23.87
C LEU A 56 10.44 -5.65 25.15
N SER A 57 10.78 -4.36 25.20
CA SER A 57 11.35 -3.74 26.39
C SER A 57 10.36 -3.74 27.56
N GLU A 58 9.07 -3.55 27.31
CA GLU A 58 8.03 -3.70 28.33
C GLU A 58 8.00 -5.12 28.89
N ILE A 59 8.00 -6.15 28.03
CA ILE A 59 7.96 -7.56 28.44
C ILE A 59 9.19 -7.89 29.30
N VAL A 60 10.38 -7.45 28.88
CA VAL A 60 11.63 -7.66 29.62
C VAL A 60 11.61 -6.90 30.95
N SER A 61 11.19 -5.63 30.96
CA SER A 61 11.11 -4.80 32.17
C SER A 61 10.13 -5.39 33.19
N ARG A 62 8.96 -5.86 32.72
CA ARG A 62 7.96 -6.50 33.58
C ARG A 62 8.52 -7.77 34.21
N ARG A 63 9.33 -8.54 33.48
CA ARG A 63 9.94 -9.77 34.00
C ARG A 63 11.14 -9.51 34.92
N ALA A 64 11.97 -8.49 34.63
CA ALA A 64 13.18 -8.20 35.39
C ALA A 64 12.92 -7.35 36.65
N PHE A 65 12.03 -6.36 36.56
CA PHE A 65 11.82 -5.33 37.58
C PHE A 65 10.40 -5.29 38.16
N GLY A 66 9.48 -6.15 37.66
CA GLY A 66 8.08 -6.19 38.10
C GLY A 66 7.26 -4.96 37.70
N ARG A 67 7.81 -4.05 36.88
CA ARG A 67 7.15 -2.81 36.42
C ARG A 67 7.01 -2.81 34.90
N GLY A 68 5.81 -2.52 34.42
CA GLY A 68 5.55 -2.25 33.00
C GLY A 68 5.85 -0.80 32.64
N ILE A 69 6.05 -0.53 31.35
CA ILE A 69 6.24 0.82 30.81
C ILE A 69 4.85 1.47 30.67
N PRO A 70 4.56 2.59 31.35
CA PRO A 70 3.28 3.28 31.21
C PRO A 70 3.05 3.75 29.77
N GLY A 71 1.84 3.54 29.24
CA GLY A 71 1.45 4.04 27.91
C GLY A 71 2.03 3.27 26.72
N SER A 72 2.72 2.14 26.93
CA SER A 72 3.28 1.32 25.83
C SER A 72 2.23 0.91 24.79
N GLY A 73 1.09 0.39 25.22
CA GLY A 73 -0.01 -0.05 24.36
C GLY A 73 -0.55 1.08 23.47
N PRO A 74 -1.02 2.19 24.05
CA PRO A 74 -1.43 3.36 23.27
C PRO A 74 -0.34 3.88 22.34
N ILE A 75 0.93 3.98 22.78
CA ILE A 75 2.01 4.44 21.91
C ILE A 75 2.16 3.52 20.69
N VAL A 76 2.09 2.21 20.86
CA VAL A 76 2.16 1.23 19.75
C VAL A 76 0.98 1.36 18.79
N GLN A 77 -0.23 1.63 19.30
CA GLN A 77 -1.40 1.92 18.46
C GLN A 77 -1.18 3.18 17.60
N HIS A 78 -0.61 4.24 18.18
CA HIS A 78 -0.30 5.47 17.43
C HIS A 78 0.88 5.29 16.48
N LEU A 79 1.87 4.46 16.81
CA LEU A 79 2.93 4.08 15.87
C LEU A 79 2.36 3.31 14.68
N THR A 80 1.29 2.53 14.87
CA THR A 80 0.57 1.88 13.76
C THR A 80 -0.03 2.92 12.81
N LEU A 81 -0.69 3.95 13.35
CA LEU A 81 -1.16 5.09 12.57
C LEU A 81 -0.01 5.72 11.76
N TRP A 82 1.13 5.97 12.40
CA TRP A 82 2.29 6.56 11.72
C TRP A 82 2.87 5.69 10.62
N VAL A 83 3.12 4.41 10.91
CA VAL A 83 3.63 3.44 9.93
C VAL A 83 2.65 3.30 8.75
N GLY A 84 1.35 3.27 9.02
CA GLY A 84 0.32 3.18 7.98
C GLY A 84 0.29 4.40 7.05
N PHE A 85 0.23 5.61 7.62
CA PHE A 85 0.11 6.84 6.84
C PHE A 85 1.42 7.28 6.17
N LEU A 86 2.57 7.11 6.83
CA LEU A 86 3.87 7.31 6.19
C LEU A 86 4.11 6.25 5.10
N GLY A 87 3.73 5.00 5.36
CA GLY A 87 3.75 3.93 4.37
C GLY A 87 2.88 4.23 3.16
N ALA A 88 1.68 4.79 3.35
CA ALA A 88 0.81 5.24 2.27
C ALA A 88 1.44 6.38 1.46
N ALA A 89 2.10 7.34 2.12
CA ALA A 89 2.84 8.40 1.43
C ALA A 89 3.99 7.82 0.60
N ILE A 90 4.77 6.86 1.13
CA ILE A 90 5.84 6.17 0.40
C ILE A 90 5.26 5.38 -0.79
N ALA A 91 4.14 4.67 -0.61
CA ALA A 91 3.45 3.97 -1.68
C ALA A 91 2.99 4.93 -2.79
N ALA A 92 2.52 6.14 -2.43
CA ALA A 92 2.17 7.18 -3.40
C ALA A 92 3.38 7.66 -4.22
N ARG A 93 4.57 7.75 -3.62
CA ARG A 93 5.82 8.09 -4.31
C ARG A 93 6.19 7.02 -5.34
N GLU A 94 5.99 5.76 -4.98
CA GLU A 94 6.34 4.60 -5.80
C GLU A 94 5.27 4.19 -6.81
N GLY A 95 4.07 4.79 -6.76
CA GLY A 95 2.95 4.41 -7.62
C GLY A 95 2.27 3.10 -7.24
N LYS A 96 2.45 2.69 -5.99
CA LYS A 96 1.94 1.41 -5.46
C LYS A 96 0.68 1.59 -4.64
N LEU A 97 -0.01 2.73 -4.79
CA LEU A 97 -1.33 2.89 -4.19
C LEU A 97 -2.30 1.90 -4.83
N LEU A 98 -3.08 1.22 -4.00
CA LEU A 98 -4.08 0.28 -4.48
C LEU A 98 -5.12 1.04 -5.29
N ALA A 99 -5.30 0.65 -6.56
CA ALA A 99 -6.24 1.24 -7.50
C ALA A 99 -7.13 0.15 -8.11
N LEU A 100 -8.24 0.57 -8.72
CA LEU A 100 -9.12 -0.36 -9.43
C LEU A 100 -8.43 -0.94 -10.66
N ALA A 101 -8.55 -2.26 -10.84
CA ALA A 101 -7.99 -2.98 -11.98
C ALA A 101 -8.54 -2.48 -13.33
N THR A 102 -9.71 -1.83 -13.35
CA THR A 102 -10.31 -1.28 -14.58
C THR A 102 -9.36 -0.36 -15.34
N GLY A 103 -8.52 0.40 -14.63
CA GLY A 103 -7.53 1.28 -15.26
C GLY A 103 -6.55 0.52 -16.15
N THR A 104 -6.15 -0.70 -15.78
CA THR A 104 -5.17 -1.49 -16.56
C THR A 104 -5.71 -1.99 -17.90
N PHE A 105 -7.03 -1.97 -18.10
CA PHE A 105 -7.65 -2.35 -19.36
C PHE A 105 -7.74 -1.19 -20.37
N ILE A 106 -7.39 0.03 -19.98
CA ILE A 106 -7.40 1.19 -20.89
C ILE A 106 -6.18 1.10 -21.83
N PRO A 107 -6.39 0.98 -23.16
CA PRO A 107 -5.29 0.82 -24.10
C PRO A 107 -4.39 2.06 -24.13
N PRO A 108 -3.09 1.90 -24.42
CA PRO A 108 -2.16 3.03 -24.54
C PRO A 108 -2.64 3.98 -25.64
N GLY A 109 -2.81 5.25 -25.29
CA GLY A 109 -3.26 6.31 -26.21
C GLY A 109 -3.64 7.60 -25.48
N ILE A 110 -4.29 8.51 -26.19
CA ILE A 110 -4.81 9.78 -25.63
C ILE A 110 -5.80 9.50 -24.49
N GLY A 111 -6.62 8.44 -24.61
CA GLY A 111 -7.56 8.02 -23.56
C GLY A 111 -6.86 7.62 -22.26
N ARG A 112 -5.74 6.88 -22.35
CA ARG A 112 -4.95 6.52 -21.17
C ARG A 112 -4.33 7.75 -20.50
N ARG A 113 -3.78 8.68 -21.29
CA ARG A 113 -3.25 9.96 -20.78
C ARG A 113 -4.32 10.76 -20.04
N ALA A 114 -5.50 10.90 -20.65
CA ALA A 114 -6.62 11.61 -20.03
C ALA A 114 -7.09 10.92 -18.73
N ALA A 115 -7.15 9.59 -18.72
CA ALA A 115 -7.46 8.81 -17.53
C ALA A 115 -6.43 9.00 -16.41
N ASP A 116 -5.13 8.93 -16.72
CA ASP A 116 -4.05 9.13 -15.74
C ASP A 116 -4.10 10.56 -15.14
N ILE A 117 -4.37 11.58 -15.95
CA ILE A 117 -4.54 12.97 -15.48
C ILE A 117 -5.79 13.11 -14.61
N LEU A 118 -6.92 12.55 -15.04
CA LEU A 118 -8.17 12.58 -14.26
C LEU A 118 -7.98 11.88 -12.91
N ALA A 119 -7.33 10.72 -12.91
CA ALA A 119 -7.04 9.95 -11.71
C ALA A 119 -6.11 10.70 -10.75
N ALA A 120 -5.05 11.34 -11.27
CA ALA A 120 -4.16 12.17 -10.47
C ALA A 120 -4.87 13.42 -9.93
N ALA A 121 -5.68 14.10 -10.74
CA ALA A 121 -6.41 15.30 -10.35
C ALA A 121 -7.46 14.99 -9.27
N PHE A 122 -8.31 13.98 -9.48
CA PHE A 122 -9.30 13.58 -8.48
C PHE A 122 -8.63 13.06 -7.21
N GLY A 123 -7.58 12.24 -7.34
CA GLY A 123 -6.80 11.74 -6.21
C GLY A 123 -6.16 12.86 -5.39
N ALA A 124 -5.58 13.87 -6.04
CA ALA A 124 -5.01 15.04 -5.37
C ALA A 124 -6.09 15.91 -4.72
N CYS A 125 -7.24 16.09 -5.37
CA CYS A 125 -8.40 16.80 -4.81
C CYS A 125 -8.87 16.16 -3.49
N ALA A 126 -9.15 14.85 -3.53
CA ALA A 126 -9.56 14.10 -2.34
C ALA A 126 -8.51 14.16 -1.22
N ALA A 127 -7.23 14.01 -1.58
CA ALA A 127 -6.13 14.09 -0.61
C ALA A 127 -6.02 15.48 0.03
N VAL A 128 -6.22 16.58 -0.71
CA VAL A 128 -6.23 17.94 -0.13
C VAL A 128 -7.39 18.13 0.85
N VAL A 129 -8.60 17.69 0.48
CA VAL A 129 -9.77 17.80 1.34
C VAL A 129 -9.59 16.97 2.63
N LEU A 130 -9.05 15.76 2.52
CA LEU A 130 -8.75 14.92 3.68
C LEU A 130 -7.60 15.48 4.53
N ALA A 131 -6.59 16.11 3.90
CA ALA A 131 -5.52 16.79 4.62
C ALA A 131 -6.08 17.94 5.47
N TRP A 132 -7.00 18.72 4.91
CA TRP A 132 -7.71 19.76 5.66
C TRP A 132 -8.53 19.19 6.81
N GLY A 133 -9.31 18.13 6.57
CA GLY A 133 -10.07 17.44 7.62
C GLY A 133 -9.18 16.91 8.75
N GLY A 134 -8.00 16.37 8.43
CA GLY A 134 -7.02 15.93 9.42
C GLY A 134 -6.41 17.09 10.22
N GLY A 135 -6.21 18.24 9.57
CA GLY A 135 -5.78 19.46 10.25
C GLY A 135 -6.82 20.00 11.23
N GLN A 136 -8.10 20.03 10.82
CA GLN A 136 -9.21 20.41 11.69
C GLN A 136 -9.34 19.46 12.88
N MET A 137 -9.29 18.15 12.64
CA MET A 137 -9.29 17.14 13.71
C MET A 137 -8.17 17.40 14.74
N ALA A 138 -6.94 17.62 14.28
CA ALA A 138 -5.82 17.86 15.20
C ALA A 138 -5.99 19.16 16.02
N MET A 139 -6.62 20.19 15.45
CA MET A 139 -6.93 21.42 16.19
C MET A 139 -8.02 21.20 17.24
N ILE A 140 -9.09 20.47 16.89
CA ILE A 140 -10.16 20.09 17.84
C ILE A 140 -9.56 19.31 19.01
N GLU A 141 -8.68 18.35 18.74
CA GLU A 141 -8.05 17.54 19.78
C GLU A 141 -7.08 18.34 20.66
N ARG A 142 -6.38 19.32 20.06
CA ARG A 142 -5.50 20.24 20.80
C ARG A 142 -6.27 21.10 21.79
N GLU A 143 -7.46 21.56 21.41
CA GLU A 143 -8.36 22.31 22.30
C GLU A 143 -8.94 21.42 23.39
N ALA A 144 -9.23 20.14 23.09
CA ALA A 144 -9.71 19.17 24.06
C ALA A 144 -8.65 18.75 25.11
N GLY A 145 -7.36 18.86 24.80
CA GLY A 145 -6.27 18.59 25.75
C GLY A 145 -6.10 17.12 26.12
N THR A 146 -6.54 16.20 25.26
CA THR A 146 -6.46 14.75 25.49
C THR A 146 -5.02 14.24 25.38
N THR A 147 -4.72 13.18 26.14
CA THR A 147 -3.41 12.51 26.13
C THR A 147 -3.57 11.04 25.77
N ILE A 148 -2.57 10.50 25.07
CA ILE A 148 -2.53 9.09 24.65
C ILE A 148 -1.83 8.20 25.70
N GLY A 149 -1.36 8.79 26.81
CA GLY A 149 -0.53 8.14 27.82
C GLY A 149 0.88 8.73 27.88
N ALA A 150 1.54 8.58 29.04
CA ALA A 150 2.85 9.20 29.33
C ALA A 150 2.89 10.72 29.09
N ASP A 151 1.77 11.41 29.34
CA ASP A 151 1.59 12.85 29.11
C ASP A 151 1.82 13.32 27.66
N ILE A 152 1.77 12.40 26.69
CA ILE A 152 1.89 12.74 25.27
C ILE A 152 0.53 13.23 24.75
N PRO A 153 0.45 14.45 24.17
CA PRO A 153 -0.80 14.97 23.61
C PRO A 153 -1.23 14.20 22.36
N ALA A 154 -2.53 13.88 22.24
CA ALA A 154 -3.05 13.09 21.12
C ALA A 154 -2.91 13.80 19.77
N TRP A 155 -3.07 15.13 19.72
CA TRP A 155 -2.96 15.91 18.49
C TRP A 155 -1.60 15.78 17.81
N VAL A 156 -0.52 15.55 18.58
CA VAL A 156 0.84 15.33 18.04
C VAL A 156 0.88 14.06 17.21
N ALA A 157 0.25 12.99 17.71
CA ALA A 157 0.17 11.73 16.98
C ALA A 157 -0.74 11.84 15.75
N GLN A 158 -1.80 12.66 15.82
CA GLN A 158 -2.75 12.87 14.73
C GLN A 158 -2.19 13.72 13.58
N LEU A 159 -1.15 14.53 13.80
CA LEU A 159 -0.51 15.35 12.75
C LEU A 159 -0.01 14.54 11.55
N VAL A 160 0.23 13.24 11.71
CA VAL A 160 0.61 12.39 10.58
C VAL A 160 -0.46 12.34 9.49
N LEU A 161 -1.75 12.47 9.84
CA LEU A 161 -2.87 12.47 8.91
C LEU A 161 -2.79 13.64 7.90
N PRO A 162 -2.83 14.92 8.33
CA PRO A 162 -2.76 16.04 7.39
C PRO A 162 -1.45 16.04 6.60
N VAL A 163 -0.33 15.69 7.23
CA VAL A 163 0.99 15.65 6.58
C VAL A 163 1.03 14.58 5.50
N ALA A 164 0.60 13.35 5.79
CA ALA A 164 0.62 12.26 4.83
C ALA A 164 -0.28 12.54 3.64
N PHE A 165 -1.52 13.02 3.86
CA PHE A 165 -2.43 13.36 2.77
C PHE A 165 -1.91 14.53 1.91
N ALA A 166 -1.29 15.56 2.51
CA ALA A 166 -0.66 16.63 1.76
C ALA A 166 0.50 16.13 0.88
N LEU A 167 1.34 15.22 1.42
CA LEU A 167 2.41 14.58 0.65
C LEU A 167 1.87 13.71 -0.49
N ILE A 168 0.80 12.95 -0.24
CA ILE A 168 0.14 12.13 -1.25
C ILE A 168 -0.43 13.01 -2.38
N ALA A 169 -1.09 14.13 -2.05
CA ALA A 169 -1.60 15.07 -3.05
C ALA A 169 -0.51 15.58 -3.99
N GLY A 170 0.61 16.03 -3.42
CA GLY A 170 1.77 16.48 -4.20
C GLY A 170 2.38 15.37 -5.07
N ARG A 171 2.48 14.14 -4.55
CA ARG A 171 3.02 12.98 -5.28
C ARG A 171 2.15 12.57 -6.46
N LEU A 172 0.83 12.55 -6.28
CA LEU A 172 -0.10 12.21 -7.35
C LEU A 172 0.03 13.20 -8.52
N VAL A 173 0.12 14.50 -8.23
CA VAL A 173 0.38 15.53 -9.25
C VAL A 173 1.75 15.36 -9.90
N TRP A 174 2.81 15.12 -9.12
CA TRP A 174 4.17 15.03 -9.66
C TRP A 174 4.38 13.81 -10.58
N ARG A 175 3.66 12.72 -10.30
CA ARG A 175 3.67 11.49 -11.10
C ARG A 175 2.77 11.57 -12.34
N ALA A 176 1.86 12.55 -12.40
CA ALA A 176 1.08 12.79 -13.61
C ALA A 176 2.05 13.09 -14.78
N GLY A 177 1.94 12.31 -15.86
CA GLY A 177 2.77 12.45 -17.06
C GLY A 177 4.10 11.68 -17.06
N THR A 178 4.52 11.05 -15.95
CA THR A 178 5.74 10.21 -15.94
C THR A 178 5.47 8.75 -16.31
N GLU A 179 4.26 8.27 -16.06
CA GLU A 179 3.88 6.86 -16.29
C GLU A 179 3.15 6.64 -17.62
N THR A 180 2.83 7.70 -18.37
CA THR A 180 2.02 7.61 -19.59
C THR A 180 2.79 6.86 -20.69
N PRO A 181 2.48 5.57 -20.96
CA PRO A 181 3.21 4.79 -21.97
C PRO A 181 2.77 5.18 -23.40
N ALA A 182 1.63 5.88 -23.49
CA ALA A 182 0.82 6.11 -24.68
C ALA A 182 1.52 6.81 -25.85
N LEU A 183 2.58 7.57 -25.60
CA LEU A 183 3.34 8.30 -26.63
C LEU A 183 4.82 7.92 -26.65
N SER A 184 5.26 7.08 -25.70
CA SER A 184 6.63 6.59 -25.65
C SER A 184 6.80 5.39 -26.58
N ASN A 185 6.56 5.58 -27.88
CA ASN A 185 7.24 4.73 -28.85
C ASN A 185 8.74 5.09 -28.78
N ARG A 186 9.62 4.09 -28.98
CA ARG A 186 11.08 4.25 -28.89
C ARG A 186 11.63 5.37 -29.82
N ASP A 187 10.82 5.78 -30.79
CA ASP A 187 11.13 6.75 -31.84
C ASP A 187 10.64 8.20 -31.57
N HIS A 188 9.74 8.42 -30.61
CA HIS A 188 9.24 9.77 -30.25
C HIS A 188 9.23 9.97 -28.72
N PRO A 189 10.32 10.45 -28.11
CA PRO A 189 10.33 10.73 -26.69
C PRO A 189 9.23 11.75 -26.35
N VAL A 190 8.42 11.43 -25.32
CA VAL A 190 7.40 12.35 -24.80
C VAL A 190 8.05 13.70 -24.55
N SER A 191 7.59 14.73 -25.25
CA SER A 191 8.19 16.06 -25.13
C SER A 191 8.14 16.51 -23.67
N ARG A 192 9.24 17.07 -23.16
CA ARG A 192 9.31 17.62 -21.78
C ARG A 192 8.13 18.55 -21.48
N ARG A 193 7.64 19.28 -22.50
CA ARG A 193 6.45 20.13 -22.44
C ARG A 193 5.18 19.36 -22.09
N ALA A 194 4.93 18.19 -22.71
CA ALA A 194 3.74 17.38 -22.44
C ALA A 194 3.68 16.87 -20.98
N MET A 195 4.82 16.51 -20.40
CA MET A 195 4.89 16.13 -18.98
C MET A 195 4.51 17.29 -18.06
N TRP A 196 5.00 18.51 -18.33
CA TRP A 196 4.61 19.70 -17.56
C TRP A 196 3.14 20.07 -17.77
N THR A 197 2.56 19.83 -18.96
CA THR A 197 1.12 20.03 -19.16
C THR A 197 0.29 19.03 -18.36
N ASP A 198 0.71 17.77 -18.25
CA ASP A 198 -0.02 16.76 -17.47
C ASP A 198 -0.01 17.10 -15.98
N ARG A 199 1.14 17.56 -15.49
CA ARG A 199 1.28 18.06 -14.11
C ARG A 199 0.43 19.30 -13.88
N ALA A 200 0.43 20.27 -14.79
CA ALA A 200 -0.39 21.46 -14.68
C ALA A 200 -1.89 21.11 -14.66
N LEU A 201 -2.33 20.18 -15.51
CA LEU A 201 -3.71 19.71 -15.47
C LEU A 201 -4.03 18.96 -14.17
N ALA A 202 -3.11 18.13 -13.67
CA ALA A 202 -3.28 17.46 -12.38
C ALA A 202 -3.31 18.45 -11.19
N THR A 203 -2.57 19.58 -11.26
CA THR A 203 -2.64 20.62 -10.22
C THR A 203 -4.02 21.25 -10.10
N LEU A 204 -4.86 21.23 -11.15
CA LEU A 204 -6.25 21.66 -11.04
C LEU A 204 -7.02 20.84 -10.00
N GLY A 205 -6.62 19.60 -9.75
CA GLY A 205 -7.15 18.79 -8.66
C GLY A 205 -6.88 19.38 -7.27
N ILE A 206 -5.64 19.84 -7.02
CA ILE A 206 -5.28 20.52 -5.77
C ILE A 206 -6.08 21.81 -5.62
N VAL A 207 -6.18 22.61 -6.70
CA VAL A 207 -6.94 23.86 -6.71
C VAL A 207 -8.42 23.59 -6.44
N ALA A 208 -9.01 22.55 -7.06
CA ALA A 208 -10.38 22.15 -6.81
C ALA A 208 -10.59 21.73 -5.34
N GLY A 209 -9.66 20.96 -4.77
CA GLY A 209 -9.71 20.60 -3.35
C GLY A 209 -9.70 21.82 -2.43
N LEU A 210 -8.82 22.80 -2.68
CA LEU A 210 -8.79 24.07 -1.95
C LEU A 210 -10.06 24.90 -2.17
N ALA A 211 -10.60 24.88 -3.39
CA ALA A 211 -11.84 25.57 -3.72
C ALA A 211 -13.06 24.93 -3.03
N PHE A 212 -13.06 23.64 -2.73
CA PHE A 212 -14.11 23.03 -1.91
C PHE A 212 -14.00 23.40 -0.43
N ILE A 213 -12.80 23.72 0.05
CA ILE A 213 -12.56 24.11 1.45
C ILE A 213 -12.99 25.56 1.70
N TRP A 214 -12.83 26.46 0.72
CA TRP A 214 -12.94 27.91 0.94
C TRP A 214 -14.40 28.44 1.07
N PRO A 215 -15.37 28.02 0.24
CA PRO A 215 -16.79 28.30 0.43
C PRO A 215 -17.58 27.00 0.69
N PRO A 216 -18.06 26.74 1.92
CA PRO A 216 -18.91 25.59 2.24
C PRO A 216 -20.18 25.53 1.35
N SER A 217 -20.68 26.71 0.97
CA SER A 217 -21.85 26.89 0.12
C SER A 217 -21.71 26.40 -1.33
N LEU A 218 -20.50 26.02 -1.76
CA LEU A 218 -20.29 25.55 -3.14
C LEU A 218 -20.92 24.17 -3.39
N LEU A 219 -21.00 23.33 -2.35
CA LEU A 219 -21.55 21.98 -2.40
C LEU A 219 -22.89 21.83 -1.68
N GLU A 220 -23.18 22.70 -0.71
CA GLU A 220 -24.44 22.69 0.05
C GLU A 220 -25.64 22.82 -0.90
N GLY A 221 -26.56 21.85 -0.83
CA GLY A 221 -27.80 21.85 -1.63
C GLY A 221 -27.63 21.56 -3.13
N GLN A 222 -26.41 21.30 -3.61
CA GLN A 222 -26.19 20.93 -5.02
C GLN A 222 -26.76 19.54 -5.35
N ARG A 223 -27.09 19.34 -6.64
CA ARG A 223 -27.59 18.06 -7.16
C ARG A 223 -26.49 16.98 -7.05
N LEU A 224 -26.87 15.76 -6.66
CA LEU A 224 -25.94 14.64 -6.42
C LEU A 224 -25.28 14.09 -7.69
N TRP A 225 -26.00 14.09 -8.80
CA TRP A 225 -25.61 13.34 -10.00
C TRP A 225 -24.27 13.79 -10.63
N PRO A 226 -23.88 15.08 -10.71
CA PRO A 226 -22.63 15.47 -11.36
C PRO A 226 -21.41 14.98 -10.59
N GLY A 227 -21.43 15.09 -9.25
CA GLY A 227 -20.34 14.61 -8.41
C GLY A 227 -20.18 13.09 -8.51
N PHE A 228 -21.30 12.36 -8.50
CA PHE A 228 -21.28 10.91 -8.65
C PHE A 228 -20.72 10.48 -10.01
N VAL A 229 -21.07 11.17 -11.10
CA VAL A 229 -20.51 10.90 -12.43
C VAL A 229 -18.99 11.12 -12.46
N VAL A 230 -18.50 12.20 -11.83
CA VAL A 230 -17.06 12.47 -11.73
C VAL A 230 -16.34 11.38 -10.92
N ILE A 231 -16.91 10.95 -9.80
CA ILE A 231 -16.36 9.87 -8.96
C ILE A 231 -16.29 8.56 -9.75
N VAL A 232 -17.36 8.18 -10.45
CA VAL A 232 -17.39 6.96 -11.26
C VAL A 232 -16.39 7.03 -12.41
N ALA A 233 -16.29 8.18 -13.09
CA ALA A 233 -15.30 8.40 -14.13
C ALA A 233 -13.86 8.29 -13.58
N ALA A 234 -13.59 8.87 -12.41
CA ALA A 234 -12.31 8.75 -11.73
C ALA A 234 -12.01 7.29 -11.32
N ALA A 235 -13.01 6.54 -10.85
CA ALA A 235 -12.87 5.12 -10.50
C ALA A 235 -12.47 4.28 -11.72
N ILE A 236 -13.16 4.49 -12.86
CA ILE A 236 -12.85 3.81 -14.13
C ILE A 236 -11.45 4.20 -14.64
N ALA A 237 -11.06 5.46 -14.44
CA ALA A 237 -9.75 5.97 -14.82
C ALA A 237 -8.57 5.35 -14.02
N GLY A 238 -8.84 4.57 -12.97
CA GLY A 238 -7.79 3.91 -12.18
C GLY A 238 -7.27 4.77 -11.03
N THR A 239 -8.10 5.66 -10.50
CA THR A 239 -7.78 6.43 -9.28
C THR A 239 -7.50 5.49 -8.10
N PRO A 240 -6.55 5.83 -7.21
CA PRO A 240 -6.37 5.13 -5.93
C PRO A 240 -7.67 4.97 -5.13
N LEU A 241 -7.86 3.80 -4.53
CA LEU A 241 -9.07 3.45 -3.77
C LEU A 241 -9.35 4.41 -2.62
N PHE A 242 -8.31 4.86 -1.90
CA PHE A 242 -8.49 5.80 -0.79
C PHE A 242 -9.16 7.11 -1.26
N ALA A 243 -8.81 7.58 -2.46
CA ALA A 243 -9.36 8.81 -3.00
C ALA A 243 -10.80 8.61 -3.45
N ILE A 244 -11.14 7.45 -4.04
CA ILE A 244 -12.52 7.13 -4.38
C ILE A 244 -13.37 7.04 -3.11
N LEU A 245 -12.99 6.23 -2.12
CA LEU A 245 -13.78 6.03 -0.91
C LEU A 245 -13.82 7.29 -0.04
N GLY A 246 -12.65 7.83 0.31
CA GLY A 246 -12.52 9.01 1.15
C GLY A 246 -12.99 10.29 0.47
N GLY A 247 -12.78 10.43 -0.85
CA GLY A 247 -13.30 11.56 -1.62
C GLY A 247 -14.82 11.51 -1.80
N THR A 248 -15.41 10.32 -1.96
CA THR A 248 -16.88 10.16 -1.98
C THR A 248 -17.48 10.52 -0.62
N ALA A 249 -16.89 10.00 0.47
CA ALA A 249 -17.31 10.35 1.81
C ALA A 249 -17.22 11.86 2.03
N ALA A 250 -16.08 12.49 1.69
CA ALA A 250 -15.91 13.94 1.83
C ALA A 250 -16.95 14.72 1.01
N PHE A 251 -17.23 14.33 -0.23
CA PHE A 251 -18.26 14.95 -1.05
C PHE A 251 -19.65 14.87 -0.42
N LEU A 252 -20.03 13.71 0.12
CA LEU A 252 -21.34 13.51 0.75
C LEU A 252 -21.47 14.32 2.05
N PHE A 253 -20.47 14.25 2.95
CA PHE A 253 -20.48 15.01 4.21
C PHE A 253 -20.50 16.52 3.95
N MET A 254 -19.68 17.03 3.04
CA MET A 254 -19.63 18.47 2.73
C MET A 254 -20.92 18.97 2.08
N ARG A 255 -21.63 18.14 1.32
CA ARG A 255 -22.97 18.48 0.79
C ARG A 255 -24.00 18.67 1.90
N GLU A 256 -23.85 17.96 3.02
CA GLU A 256 -24.69 18.08 4.21
C GLU A 256 -24.20 19.16 5.19
N GLY A 257 -23.18 19.94 4.82
CA GLY A 257 -22.59 20.97 5.68
C GLY A 257 -21.72 20.41 6.81
N VAL A 258 -21.38 19.12 6.76
CA VAL A 258 -20.52 18.47 7.75
C VAL A 258 -19.07 18.53 7.29
N THR A 259 -18.17 18.82 8.23
CA THR A 259 -16.74 18.95 7.91
C THR A 259 -16.11 17.58 7.59
N PRO A 260 -15.09 17.53 6.71
CA PRO A 260 -14.35 16.30 6.46
C PRO A 260 -13.64 15.73 7.71
N ALA A 261 -13.50 16.52 8.79
CA ALA A 261 -12.89 16.08 10.05
C ALA A 261 -13.57 14.84 10.62
N THR A 262 -14.89 14.69 10.48
CA THR A 262 -15.66 13.50 10.92
C THR A 262 -15.11 12.21 10.32
N ILE A 263 -14.70 12.24 9.04
CA ILE A 263 -14.12 11.08 8.35
C ILE A 263 -12.79 10.72 8.98
N LEU A 264 -11.98 11.72 9.33
CA LEU A 264 -10.65 11.50 9.92
C LEU A 264 -10.74 11.07 11.38
N ILE A 265 -11.75 11.53 12.14
CA ILE A 265 -12.01 11.07 13.50
C ILE A 265 -12.31 9.56 13.51
N GLU A 266 -13.20 9.11 12.62
CA GLU A 266 -13.50 7.69 12.49
C GLU A 266 -12.29 6.90 11.98
N THR A 267 -11.60 7.43 10.97
CA THR A 267 -10.37 6.81 10.43
C THR A 267 -9.31 6.65 11.52
N TYR A 268 -9.13 7.65 12.37
CA TYR A 268 -8.21 7.61 13.50
C TYR A 268 -8.63 6.55 14.51
N SER A 269 -9.89 6.53 14.94
CA SER A 269 -10.44 5.56 15.90
C SER A 269 -10.20 4.12 15.42
N LEU A 270 -10.46 3.85 14.14
CA LEU A 270 -10.19 2.54 13.54
C LEU A 270 -8.69 2.23 13.49
N SER A 271 -7.86 3.22 13.14
CA SER A 271 -6.41 3.07 12.96
C SER A 271 -5.64 2.85 14.27
N VAL A 272 -6.15 3.36 15.40
CA VAL A 272 -5.54 3.15 16.72
C VAL A 272 -6.16 1.96 17.46
N SER A 273 -6.90 1.09 16.78
CA SER A 273 -7.44 -0.12 17.42
C SER A 273 -6.31 -1.06 17.90
N PRO A 274 -6.48 -1.74 19.04
CA PRO A 274 -5.43 -2.56 19.68
C PRO A 274 -5.00 -3.78 18.86
N THR A 275 -5.76 -4.15 17.82
CA THR A 275 -5.48 -5.31 16.97
C THR A 275 -4.64 -4.97 15.74
N LEU A 276 -4.70 -3.73 15.24
CA LEU A 276 -3.95 -3.33 14.04
C LEU A 276 -2.43 -3.39 14.17
N PRO A 277 -1.80 -3.12 15.34
CA PRO A 277 -0.36 -3.31 15.49
C PRO A 277 0.15 -4.68 15.08
N ALA A 278 -0.69 -5.72 15.18
CA ALA A 278 -0.34 -7.07 14.77
C ALA A 278 0.03 -7.17 13.28
N ILE A 279 -0.58 -6.36 12.40
CA ILE A 279 -0.34 -6.41 10.95
C ILE A 279 1.12 -6.10 10.60
N PRO A 280 1.68 -4.92 10.93
CA PRO A 280 3.08 -4.62 10.62
C PRO A 280 4.06 -5.47 11.43
N LEU A 281 3.75 -5.82 12.69
CA LEU A 281 4.61 -6.65 13.52
C LEU A 281 4.72 -8.09 13.00
N PHE A 282 3.61 -8.72 12.61
CA PHE A 282 3.63 -10.05 12.00
C PHE A 282 4.24 -10.00 10.59
N THR A 283 4.00 -8.94 9.82
CA THR A 283 4.67 -8.74 8.53
C THR A 283 6.18 -8.70 8.71
N LEU A 284 6.69 -7.93 9.67
CA LEU A 284 8.11 -7.87 9.99
C LEU A 284 8.64 -9.23 10.44
N ALA A 285 7.92 -9.94 11.32
CA ALA A 285 8.30 -11.29 11.75
C ALA A 285 8.40 -12.26 10.56
N GLY A 286 7.47 -12.17 9.61
CA GLY A 286 7.50 -12.93 8.36
C GLY A 286 8.73 -12.62 7.51
N PHE A 287 9.10 -11.33 7.36
CA PHE A 287 10.31 -10.92 6.66
C PHE A 287 11.59 -11.43 7.36
N LEU A 288 11.68 -11.29 8.69
CA LEU A 288 12.82 -11.78 9.46
C LEU A 288 13.00 -13.31 9.33
N LEU A 289 11.89 -14.04 9.27
CA LEU A 289 11.90 -15.49 9.10
C LEU A 289 12.38 -15.92 7.70
N ALA A 290 11.93 -15.21 6.66
CA ALA A 290 12.33 -15.44 5.28
C ALA A 290 13.81 -15.13 5.06
N GLU A 291 14.29 -13.97 5.53
CA GLU A 291 15.70 -13.58 5.44
C GLU A 291 16.62 -14.48 6.29
N GLY A 292 16.12 -15.00 7.41
CA GLY A 292 16.86 -15.93 8.28
C GLY A 292 16.97 -17.37 7.74
N HIS A 293 16.50 -17.64 6.51
CA HIS A 293 16.39 -18.97 5.90
C HIS A 293 15.63 -20.02 6.74
N ALA A 294 14.81 -19.56 7.68
CA ALA A 294 14.08 -20.45 8.57
C ALA A 294 12.89 -21.10 7.83
N SER A 295 12.28 -20.37 6.87
CA SER A 295 11.24 -20.88 5.98
C SER A 295 11.71 -22.10 5.17
N GLU A 296 12.92 -22.08 4.61
CA GLU A 296 13.50 -23.19 3.84
C GLU A 296 13.82 -24.40 4.73
N ARG A 297 14.33 -24.14 5.94
CA ARG A 297 14.58 -25.19 6.94
C ARG A 297 13.27 -25.87 7.32
N LEU A 298 12.19 -25.10 7.52
CA LEU A 298 10.88 -25.66 7.83
C LEU A 298 10.32 -26.46 6.66
N LEU A 299 10.40 -25.93 5.43
CA LEU A 299 10.00 -26.68 4.23
C LEU A 299 10.73 -28.04 4.14
N ARG A 300 12.02 -28.10 4.44
CA ARG A 300 12.80 -29.36 4.45
C ARG A 300 12.25 -30.36 5.47
N VAL A 301 11.88 -29.90 6.65
CA VAL A 301 11.26 -30.73 7.70
C VAL A 301 9.92 -31.28 7.22
N PHE A 302 9.03 -30.43 6.68
CA PHE A 302 7.73 -30.88 6.18
C PHE A 302 7.88 -31.82 4.96
N ARG A 303 8.85 -31.58 4.07
CA ARG A 303 9.18 -32.51 2.98
C ARG A 303 9.61 -33.88 3.50
N ALA A 304 10.40 -33.94 4.58
CA ALA A 304 10.79 -35.20 5.19
C ALA A 304 9.58 -35.97 5.78
N PHE A 305 8.59 -35.27 6.33
CA PHE A 305 7.39 -35.90 6.91
C PHE A 305 6.33 -36.30 5.87
N PHE A 306 6.12 -35.51 4.82
CA PHE A 306 4.97 -35.67 3.91
C PHE A 306 5.34 -35.86 2.43
N GLY A 307 6.63 -35.81 2.08
CA GLY A 307 7.10 -35.93 0.68
C GLY A 307 6.88 -37.30 0.05
N TRP A 308 6.61 -38.34 0.85
CA TRP A 308 6.30 -39.70 0.42
C TRP A 308 4.90 -39.86 -0.20
N ILE A 309 4.00 -38.89 -0.01
CA ILE A 309 2.64 -38.93 -0.54
C ILE A 309 2.65 -38.60 -2.05
N PRO A 310 1.85 -39.27 -2.91
CA PRO A 310 1.71 -38.89 -4.31
C PRO A 310 1.28 -37.43 -4.45
N GLY A 311 2.07 -36.64 -5.17
CA GLY A 311 1.91 -35.18 -5.20
C GLY A 311 2.46 -34.46 -3.96
N GLY A 312 3.43 -35.07 -3.28
CA GLY A 312 3.93 -34.68 -1.96
C GLY A 312 4.33 -33.23 -1.83
N THR A 313 4.84 -32.58 -2.88
CA THR A 313 5.18 -31.15 -2.84
C THR A 313 3.95 -30.27 -2.66
N ALA A 314 2.85 -30.56 -3.35
CA ALA A 314 1.60 -29.81 -3.18
C ALA A 314 1.01 -30.02 -1.77
N VAL A 315 1.05 -31.25 -1.25
CA VAL A 315 0.62 -31.57 0.12
C VAL A 315 1.48 -30.85 1.15
N VAL A 316 2.80 -30.88 0.98
CA VAL A 316 3.75 -30.16 1.84
C VAL A 316 3.47 -28.66 1.81
N CYS A 317 3.25 -28.06 0.64
CA CYS A 317 2.88 -26.65 0.54
C CYS A 317 1.58 -26.35 1.29
N ALA A 318 0.54 -27.17 1.13
CA ALA A 318 -0.74 -26.97 1.81
C ALA A 318 -0.61 -27.07 3.33
N VAL A 319 0.09 -28.11 3.82
CA VAL A 319 0.30 -28.32 5.26
C VAL A 319 1.19 -27.22 5.85
N LEU A 320 2.27 -26.84 5.16
CA LEU A 320 3.15 -25.76 5.58
C LEU A 320 2.41 -24.42 5.65
N CYS A 321 1.62 -24.08 4.62
CA CYS A 321 0.79 -22.89 4.61
C CYS A 321 -0.25 -22.90 5.73
N SER A 322 -0.91 -24.04 5.97
CA SER A 322 -1.88 -24.20 7.05
C SER A 322 -1.22 -24.00 8.42
N PHE A 323 -0.09 -24.65 8.66
CA PHE A 323 0.69 -24.51 9.89
C PHE A 323 1.11 -23.06 10.12
N PHE A 324 1.69 -22.40 9.11
CA PHE A 324 2.12 -21.01 9.23
C PHE A 324 0.99 -20.03 9.46
N THR A 325 -0.16 -20.26 8.84
CA THR A 325 -1.34 -19.40 9.01
C THR A 325 -1.82 -19.39 10.47
N VAL A 326 -1.62 -20.48 11.22
CA VAL A 326 -1.91 -20.52 12.66
C VAL A 326 -0.98 -19.60 13.47
N PHE A 327 0.29 -19.47 13.07
CA PHE A 327 1.26 -18.59 13.75
C PHE A 327 1.17 -17.13 13.34
N THR A 328 0.85 -16.86 12.07
CA THR A 328 0.85 -15.50 11.51
C THR A 328 -0.54 -14.86 11.51
N GLY A 329 -1.60 -15.63 11.79
CA GLY A 329 -2.98 -15.14 11.92
C GLY A 329 -3.59 -14.58 10.63
N GLY A 330 -2.90 -14.67 9.49
CA GLY A 330 -3.35 -14.06 8.24
C GLY A 330 -2.62 -14.59 6.99
N SER A 331 -3.36 -14.71 5.89
CA SER A 331 -2.87 -15.23 4.61
C SER A 331 -1.75 -14.37 4.01
N GLY A 332 -1.82 -13.03 4.15
CA GLY A 332 -0.83 -12.11 3.56
C GLY A 332 0.59 -12.30 4.09
N VAL A 333 0.75 -12.45 5.41
CA VAL A 333 2.07 -12.67 6.04
C VAL A 333 2.64 -14.03 5.62
N THR A 334 1.81 -15.07 5.53
CA THR A 334 2.21 -16.38 5.02
C THR A 334 2.71 -16.30 3.58
N ILE A 335 2.04 -15.53 2.72
CA ILE A 335 2.47 -15.31 1.33
C ILE A 335 3.82 -14.60 1.29
N LEU A 336 4.03 -13.56 2.11
CA LEU A 336 5.31 -12.84 2.16
C LEU A 336 6.45 -13.73 2.66
N ALA A 337 6.22 -14.53 3.69
CA ALA A 337 7.25 -15.35 4.34
C ALA A 337 7.60 -16.63 3.54
N LEU A 338 6.63 -17.22 2.85
CA LEU A 338 6.78 -18.51 2.18
C LEU A 338 6.69 -18.45 0.65
N GLY A 339 6.06 -17.43 0.08
CA GLY A 339 5.77 -17.38 -1.36
C GLY A 339 7.01 -17.50 -2.23
N GLY A 340 8.09 -16.81 -1.84
CA GLY A 340 9.38 -16.86 -2.53
C GLY A 340 10.09 -18.22 -2.47
N VAL A 341 9.71 -19.10 -1.53
CA VAL A 341 10.28 -20.44 -1.39
C VAL A 341 9.35 -21.49 -2.01
N LEU A 342 8.03 -21.38 -1.77
CA LEU A 342 7.04 -22.36 -2.21
C LEU A 342 6.84 -22.34 -3.72
N PHE A 343 6.78 -21.17 -4.35
CA PHE A 343 6.55 -21.07 -5.79
C PHE A 343 7.70 -21.68 -6.60
N PRO A 344 8.99 -21.34 -6.35
CA PRO A 344 10.09 -22.03 -7.03
C PRO A 344 10.17 -23.53 -6.70
N ALA A 345 9.80 -23.94 -5.48
CA ALA A 345 9.77 -25.35 -5.10
C ALA A 345 8.74 -26.15 -5.92
N LEU A 346 7.53 -25.60 -6.14
CA LEU A 346 6.49 -26.20 -6.98
C LEU A 346 6.94 -26.32 -8.44
N LEU A 347 7.52 -25.26 -9.01
CA LEU A 347 8.02 -25.26 -10.39
C LEU A 347 9.12 -26.32 -10.60
N ARG A 348 10.05 -26.46 -9.64
CA ARG A 348 11.12 -27.48 -9.69
C ARG A 348 10.59 -28.91 -9.69
N ASP A 349 9.48 -29.14 -9.00
CA ASP A 349 8.86 -30.46 -8.89
C ASP A 349 7.84 -30.73 -10.02
N GLY A 350 7.80 -29.87 -11.06
CA GLY A 350 7.03 -30.07 -12.29
C GLY A 350 5.60 -29.54 -12.28
N TYR A 351 5.20 -28.81 -11.24
CA TYR A 351 3.90 -28.14 -11.18
C TYR A 351 3.94 -26.86 -12.02
N ARG A 352 3.08 -26.75 -13.03
CA ARG A 352 2.97 -25.62 -13.96
C ARG A 352 1.59 -24.98 -13.90
#